data_AF-J9DVM6-F1
#
_entry.id   AF-J9DVM6-F1
#
_cell.length_a   1.000
_cell.length_b   1.000
_cell.length_c   1.000
_cell.angle_alpha   90.00
_cell.angle_beta   90.00
_cell.angle_gamma   90.00
#
_symmetry.space_group_name_H-M   'P 1'
#
loop_
_entity.id
_entity.type
_entity.pdbx_description
1 polymer ?
#
loop_
_entity_poly.entity_id
_entity_poly.type
_entity_poly.pdbx_seq_one_letter_code
_entity_poly.pdbx_strand_id
1 'polypeptide(L)'
;MTNTKLTKNGCEMVLNDEANEKIKNDEIAELTIIVDEQKIGYCRYGAGKYIMLFICGGVGCYAKDFPEKLLNTFNPDNYTIICIDPPGYGKSRPPE
;
A
#
# COMPACT_ATOMS: atom_id res chain seq x y z
N MET A 1 -9.72 31.73 20.91
CA MET A 1 -8.59 30.89 20.45
C MET A 1 -9.18 29.60 19.94
N THR A 2 -9.23 29.44 18.62
CA THR A 2 -9.89 28.31 17.94
C THR A 2 -8.90 27.15 17.86
N ASN A 3 -9.23 26.04 18.53
CA ASN A 3 -8.47 24.80 18.45
C ASN A 3 -8.62 24.19 17.06
N THR A 4 -7.59 24.34 16.23
CA THR A 4 -7.51 23.67 14.94
C THR A 4 -7.09 22.23 15.20
N LYS A 5 -8.05 21.30 15.13
CA LYS A 5 -7.76 19.87 15.02
C LYS A 5 -6.95 19.68 13.74
N LEU A 6 -5.65 19.39 13.88
CA LEU A 6 -4.85 18.88 12.76
C LEU A 6 -5.47 17.55 12.33
N THR A 7 -6.25 17.58 11.26
CA THR A 7 -6.57 16.39 10.48
C THR A 7 -5.26 15.89 9.90
N LYS A 8 -4.68 14.84 10.49
CA LYS A 8 -3.60 14.07 9.84
C LYS A 8 -4.10 13.71 8.44
N ASN A 9 -3.35 14.07 7.41
CA ASN A 9 -3.73 13.74 6.04
C ASN A 9 -3.80 12.21 5.92
N GLY A 10 -4.79 11.67 5.19
CA GLY A 10 -4.98 10.21 5.07
C GLY A 10 -3.73 9.45 4.59
N CYS A 11 -2.85 10.12 3.83
CA CYS A 11 -1.55 9.60 3.42
C CYS A 11 -0.60 9.35 4.61
N GLU A 12 -0.58 10.22 5.62
CA GLU A 12 0.23 10.01 6.83
C GLU A 12 -0.27 8.83 7.67
N MET A 13 -1.57 8.53 7.67
CA MET A 13 -2.10 7.36 8.37
C MET A 13 -1.65 6.04 7.72
N VAL A 14 -1.64 5.95 6.40
CA VAL A 14 -1.19 4.73 5.69
C VAL A 14 0.31 4.48 5.87
N LEU A 15 1.10 5.56 5.95
CA LEU A 15 2.56 5.48 6.09
C LEU A 15 3.02 5.30 7.54
N ASN A 16 2.30 5.88 8.51
CA ASN A 16 2.72 5.92 9.93
C ASN A 16 1.85 5.04 10.86
N ASP A 17 1.17 4.01 10.33
CA ASP A 17 0.51 3.02 11.18
C ASP A 17 1.56 2.27 12.02
N GLU A 18 1.36 2.07 13.32
CA GLU A 18 2.37 1.46 14.22
C GLU A 18 2.70 0.00 13.80
N ALA A 19 1.80 -0.63 13.03
CA ALA A 19 2.06 -1.91 12.36
C ALA A 19 3.18 -1.83 11.30
N ASN A 20 3.47 -0.64 10.75
CA ASN A 20 4.50 -0.41 9.75
C ASN A 20 5.93 -0.33 10.33
N GLU A 21 6.10 -0.08 11.63
CA GLU A 21 7.43 0.07 12.24
C GLU A 21 8.20 -1.27 12.34
N LYS A 22 7.51 -2.41 12.16
CA LYS A 22 8.12 -3.75 12.21
C LYS A 22 8.44 -4.34 10.83
N ILE A 23 8.04 -3.69 9.75
CA ILE A 23 8.26 -4.19 8.39
C ILE A 23 9.67 -3.80 7.97
N LYS A 24 10.51 -4.78 7.63
CA LYS A 24 11.81 -4.47 7.03
C LYS A 24 11.60 -3.84 5.65
N ASN A 25 12.40 -2.83 5.34
CA ASN A 25 12.25 -2.06 4.10
C ASN A 25 12.32 -2.93 2.83
N ASP A 26 13.07 -4.03 2.86
CA ASP A 26 13.28 -4.96 1.75
C ASP A 26 12.29 -6.13 1.70
N GLU A 27 11.33 -6.21 2.62
CA GLU A 27 10.28 -7.24 2.62
C GLU A 27 8.95 -6.69 2.11
N ILE A 28 8.18 -7.53 1.42
CA ILE A 28 6.81 -7.17 1.02
C ILE A 28 5.89 -7.37 2.21
N ALA A 29 5.23 -6.29 2.64
CA ALA A 29 4.15 -6.38 3.60
C ALA A 29 2.81 -6.38 2.89
N GLU A 30 1.95 -7.33 3.24
CA GLU A 30 0.58 -7.40 2.74
C GLU A 30 -0.38 -6.84 3.80
N LEU A 31 -1.22 -5.89 3.39
CA LEU A 31 -2.11 -5.17 4.28
C LEU A 31 -3.51 -5.06 3.67
N THR A 32 -4.43 -4.51 4.45
CA THR A 32 -5.78 -4.17 3.99
C THR A 32 -6.22 -2.87 4.65
N ILE A 33 -6.93 -2.04 3.90
CA ILE A 33 -7.52 -0.79 4.38
C ILE A 33 -8.96 -0.64 3.88
N ILE A 34 -9.79 0.11 4.60
CA ILE A 34 -11.12 0.51 4.13
C ILE A 34 -11.01 1.87 3.45
N VAL A 35 -11.43 1.95 2.18
CA VAL A 35 -11.53 3.19 1.40
C VAL A 35 -12.93 3.24 0.81
N ASP A 36 -13.67 4.31 1.07
CA ASP A 36 -15.06 4.48 0.59
C ASP A 36 -15.94 3.24 0.84
N GLU A 37 -15.87 2.71 2.06
CA GLU A 37 -16.60 1.50 2.53
C GLU A 37 -16.17 0.19 1.84
N GLN A 38 -15.19 0.23 0.95
CA GLN A 38 -14.65 -0.94 0.26
C GLN A 38 -13.37 -1.43 0.94
N LYS A 39 -13.25 -2.75 1.07
CA LYS A 39 -12.04 -3.40 1.54
C LYS A 39 -11.02 -3.44 0.41
N ILE A 40 -9.91 -2.74 0.58
CA ILE A 40 -8.80 -2.70 -0.38
C ILE A 40 -7.62 -3.50 0.19
N GLY A 41 -7.31 -4.61 -0.46
CA GLY A 41 -6.06 -5.34 -0.27
C GLY A 41 -4.92 -4.64 -1.03
N TYR A 42 -3.77 -4.52 -0.38
CA TYR A 42 -2.59 -3.94 -1.00
C TYR A 42 -1.33 -4.58 -0.43
N CYS A 43 -0.21 -4.44 -1.13
CA CYS A 43 1.09 -4.66 -0.56
C CYS A 43 1.94 -3.38 -0.56
N ARG A 44 2.87 -3.31 0.36
CA ARG A 44 3.87 -2.25 0.47
C ARG A 44 5.26 -2.87 0.36
N TYR A 45 6.14 -2.20 -0.38
CA TYR A 45 7.56 -2.48 -0.47
C TYR A 45 8.35 -1.19 -0.27
N GLY A 46 9.43 -1.23 0.51
CA GLY A 46 10.26 -0.05 0.78
C GLY A 46 9.68 0.93 1.81
N ALA A 47 10.55 1.84 2.23
CA ALA A 47 10.25 2.93 3.16
C ALA A 47 10.91 4.25 2.74
N GLY A 48 11.31 4.35 1.48
CA GLY A 48 11.98 5.54 0.97
C GLY A 48 11.05 6.70 0.64
N LYS A 49 11.66 7.86 0.45
CA LYS A 49 10.96 9.15 0.26
C LYS A 49 10.06 9.20 -0.98
N TYR A 50 10.41 8.49 -2.05
CA TYR A 50 9.68 8.57 -3.31
C TYR A 50 8.55 7.55 -3.35
N ILE A 51 7.31 8.04 -3.27
CA ILE A 51 6.12 7.18 -3.20
C ILE A 51 5.60 6.88 -4.62
N MET A 52 5.38 5.60 -4.90
CA MET A 52 4.79 5.12 -6.14
C MET A 52 3.53 4.29 -5.86
N LEU A 53 2.50 4.46 -6.68
CA LEU A 53 1.27 3.67 -6.63
C LEU A 53 1.19 2.79 -7.88
N PHE A 54 1.15 1.48 -7.69
CA PHE A 54 0.97 0.49 -8.75
C PHE A 54 -0.44 -0.08 -8.66
N ILE A 55 -1.14 -0.10 -9.79
CA ILE A 55 -2.52 -0.58 -9.89
C ILE A 55 -2.53 -1.77 -10.85
N CYS A 56 -3.09 -2.89 -10.39
CA CYS A 56 -3.16 -4.11 -11.19
C CYS A 56 -3.96 -3.92 -12.48
N GLY A 57 -3.62 -4.70 -13.50
CA GLY A 57 -4.33 -4.76 -14.77
C GLY A 57 -5.62 -5.58 -14.70
N GLY A 58 -6.26 -5.79 -15.86
CA GLY A 58 -7.48 -6.60 -15.97
C GLY A 58 -7.30 -8.02 -15.44
N VAL A 59 -8.26 -8.50 -14.63
CA VAL A 59 -8.24 -9.75 -13.83
C VAL A 59 -6.97 -10.02 -12.98
N GLY A 60 -6.14 -9.00 -12.73
CA GLY A 60 -4.86 -9.11 -12.02
C GLY A 60 -4.98 -9.19 -10.48
N CYS A 61 -3.83 -9.30 -9.83
CA CYS A 61 -3.66 -8.98 -8.42
C CYS A 61 -2.19 -8.65 -8.14
N TYR A 62 -1.89 -7.92 -7.06
CA TYR A 62 -0.54 -7.40 -6.83
C TYR A 62 0.50 -8.51 -6.80
N ALA A 63 0.14 -9.69 -6.29
CA ALA A 63 1.04 -10.84 -6.20
C ALA A 63 1.43 -11.42 -7.57
N LYS A 64 0.59 -11.24 -8.59
CA LYS A 64 0.86 -11.72 -9.96
C LYS A 64 1.43 -10.62 -10.85
N ASP A 65 0.89 -9.42 -10.75
CA ASP A 65 1.23 -8.30 -11.62
C ASP A 65 2.56 -7.65 -11.18
N PHE A 66 2.85 -7.67 -9.88
CA PHE A 66 4.03 -7.05 -9.28
C PHE A 66 4.79 -8.04 -8.39
N PRO A 67 5.39 -9.09 -8.98
CA PRO A 67 6.11 -10.11 -8.21
C PRO A 67 7.33 -9.52 -7.50
N GLU A 68 7.77 -10.18 -6.42
CA GLU A 68 8.92 -9.74 -5.61
C GLU A 68 10.18 -9.45 -6.44
N LYS A 69 10.45 -10.27 -7.47
CA LYS A 69 11.58 -10.05 -8.39
C LYS A 69 11.53 -8.69 -9.10
N LEU A 70 10.34 -8.17 -9.40
CA LEU A 70 10.17 -6.83 -9.96
C LEU A 70 10.39 -5.77 -8.88
N LEU A 71 9.77 -5.92 -7.70
CA LEU A 71 9.87 -4.95 -6.62
C LEU A 71 11.31 -4.79 -6.11
N ASN A 72 12.06 -5.90 -6.03
CA ASN A 72 13.48 -5.93 -5.66
C ASN A 72 14.41 -5.25 -6.68
N THR A 73 13.92 -4.78 -7.83
CA THR A 73 14.70 -3.91 -8.74
C THR A 73 14.75 -2.46 -8.28
N PHE A 74 13.86 -2.05 -7.37
CA PHE A 74 13.83 -0.73 -6.78
C PHE A 74 14.61 -0.73 -5.47
N ASN A 75 15.38 0.34 -5.21
CA ASN A 75 16.05 0.50 -3.91
C ASN A 75 15.00 0.83 -2.83
N PRO A 76 14.81 -0.02 -1.81
CA PRO A 76 13.76 0.14 -0.80
C PRO A 76 13.98 1.33 0.15
N ASP A 77 15.19 1.88 0.23
CA ASP A 77 15.49 3.08 1.03
C ASP A 77 15.18 4.38 0.26
N ASN A 78 15.08 4.31 -1.07
CA ASN A 78 14.73 5.44 -1.92
C ASN A 78 13.23 5.49 -2.24
N TYR A 79 12.61 4.32 -2.42
CA TYR A 79 11.22 4.22 -2.87
C TYR A 79 10.31 3.58 -1.81
N THR A 80 9.07 4.04 -1.75
CA THR A 80 7.95 3.34 -1.11
C THR A 80 6.95 3.01 -2.19
N ILE A 81 6.76 1.73 -2.49
CA ILE A 81 5.84 1.25 -3.52
C ILE A 81 4.62 0.67 -2.85
N ILE A 82 3.44 1.16 -3.23
CA ILE A 82 2.14 0.65 -2.80
C ILE A 82 1.49 -0.01 -4.01
N CYS A 83 1.23 -1.32 -3.93
CA CYS A 83 0.55 -2.06 -4.99
C CYS A 83 -0.86 -2.42 -4.54
N ILE A 84 -1.89 -1.93 -5.23
CA ILE A 84 -3.29 -2.15 -4.84
C ILE A 84 -3.96 -3.19 -5.73
N ASP A 85 -4.82 -4.00 -5.13
CA ASP A 85 -5.84 -4.75 -5.86
C ASP A 85 -7.07 -3.83 -6.05
N PRO A 86 -7.55 -3.60 -7.28
CA PRO A 86 -8.82 -2.90 -7.48
C PRO A 86 -10.01 -3.61 -6.79
N PRO A 87 -11.12 -2.93 -6.50
CA PRO A 87 -12.30 -3.58 -5.93
C PRO A 87 -12.76 -4.77 -6.78
N GLY A 88 -12.97 -5.93 -6.15
CA GLY A 88 -13.29 -7.18 -6.85
C GLY A 88 -12.06 -7.97 -7.32
N TYR A 89 -10.84 -7.55 -7.00
CA TYR A 89 -9.61 -8.22 -7.44
C TYR A 89 -8.85 -8.75 -6.23
N GLY A 90 -8.06 -9.80 -6.43
CA GLY A 90 -7.15 -10.36 -5.42
C GLY A 90 -7.77 -10.43 -4.01
N LYS A 91 -7.19 -9.67 -3.08
CA LYS A 91 -7.64 -9.56 -1.68
C LYS A 91 -8.61 -8.39 -1.41
N SER A 92 -8.88 -7.54 -2.40
CA SER A 92 -9.92 -6.51 -2.39
C SER A 92 -11.30 -7.08 -2.68
N ARG A 93 -11.64 -8.14 -1.93
CA ARG A 93 -12.94 -8.81 -1.96
C ARG A 93 -13.58 -8.74 -0.57
N PRO A 94 -14.90 -8.47 -0.47
CA PRO A 94 -15.87 -8.18 -1.55
C PRO A 94 -15.67 -6.79 -2.23
N PRO A 95 -16.30 -6.49 -3.39
CA PRO A 95 -17.25 -7.31 -4.17
C PRO A 95 -16.60 -8.54 -4.82
N GLU A 96 -17.42 -9.45 -5.37
CA GLU A 96 -16.92 -10.58 -6.18
C GLU A 96 -16.73 -10.19 -7.66
#